data_AF-A0A1Y3Q396-F1
#
_entry.id   AF-A0A1Y3Q396-F1
#
_cell.length_a   1.000
_cell.length_b   1.000
_cell.length_c   1.000
_cell.angle_alpha   90.00
_cell.angle_beta   90.00
_cell.angle_gamma   90.00
#
_symmetry.space_group_name_H-M   'P 1'
#
loop_
_entity.id
_entity.type
_entity.pdbx_description
1 polymer ?
#
loop_
_entity_poly.entity_id
_entity_poly.type
_entity_poly.pdbx_seq_one_letter_code
_entity_poly.pdbx_strand_id
1 'polypeptide(L)'
;MDLKTAYERLGLPENASREMVEKRYDMYLRQERRRRRETGDDRESPEFAEITRAYRFILEQEEKQAVSELNEQQYGKYKRYAGLAEKIDHFITYYKWHTLGALLIVALIIYGIHSYIEHREEQARLAALPPMDIYGMMLGQFYTEDLDMETDAIETAMLGHFPDWQRVELELLSFSLEPRSELDFAMLQKATALLATEKPDIYILDSQTYPWLAQSGILLELDAYVAGRFASLLPEDAAPKASGGEEYGEHVYGIDLTSSPLIGELPVYKERFIVGIRRDSERIDNALHLIETYLKAIP
;
A
#
# COMPACT_ATOMS: atom_id res chain seq x y z
N MET A 1 -27.76 50.37 -30.51
CA MET A 1 -29.10 50.18 -31.07
C MET A 1 -29.86 49.34 -30.07
N ASP A 2 -31.08 49.72 -29.70
CA ASP A 2 -31.91 48.94 -28.78
C ASP A 2 -32.73 47.89 -29.57
N LEU A 3 -33.16 46.81 -28.90
CA LEU A 3 -33.89 45.70 -29.52
C LEU A 3 -35.19 46.20 -30.15
N LYS A 4 -35.91 47.07 -29.42
CA LYS A 4 -37.11 47.76 -29.91
C LYS A 4 -36.84 48.54 -31.20
N THR A 5 -35.77 49.34 -31.20
CA THR A 5 -35.37 50.11 -32.38
C THR A 5 -35.01 49.18 -33.56
N ALA A 6 -34.51 47.98 -33.31
CA ALA A 6 -34.21 47.02 -34.36
C ALA A 6 -35.46 46.39 -35.00
N TYR A 7 -36.46 46.02 -34.20
CA TYR A 7 -37.74 45.55 -34.72
C TYR A 7 -38.50 46.65 -35.47
N GLU A 8 -38.51 47.88 -34.94
CA GLU A 8 -39.11 49.04 -35.60
C GLU A 8 -38.48 49.34 -36.97
N ARG A 9 -37.15 49.19 -37.09
CA ARG A 9 -36.43 49.38 -38.35
C ARG A 9 -36.75 48.32 -39.41
N LEU A 10 -37.13 47.12 -38.99
CA LEU A 10 -37.66 46.09 -39.88
C LEU A 10 -39.16 46.27 -40.15
N GLY A 11 -39.84 47.18 -39.43
CA GLY A 11 -41.29 47.38 -39.50
C GLY A 11 -42.06 46.22 -38.87
N LEU A 12 -41.48 45.61 -37.85
CA LEU A 12 -42.05 44.47 -37.12
C LEU A 12 -42.39 44.88 -35.68
N PRO A 13 -43.41 44.25 -35.07
CA PRO A 13 -43.64 44.39 -33.64
C PRO A 13 -42.50 43.72 -32.84
N GLU A 14 -42.25 44.19 -31.62
CA GLU A 14 -41.17 43.72 -30.74
C GLU A 14 -41.25 42.22 -30.40
N ASN A 15 -42.43 41.61 -30.53
CA ASN A 15 -42.68 40.18 -30.28
C ASN A 15 -42.74 39.35 -31.58
N ALA A 16 -42.20 39.87 -32.69
CA ALA A 16 -42.22 39.15 -33.95
C ALA A 16 -41.39 37.86 -33.85
N SER A 17 -41.95 36.74 -34.31
CA SER A 17 -41.22 35.48 -34.41
C SER A 17 -40.03 35.60 -35.34
N ARG A 18 -39.00 34.79 -35.09
CA ARG A 18 -37.81 34.66 -35.93
C ARG A 18 -38.14 34.46 -37.41
N GLU A 19 -39.15 33.64 -37.70
CA GLU A 19 -39.65 33.42 -39.07
C GLU A 19 -40.17 34.71 -39.71
N MET A 20 -40.85 35.57 -38.95
CA MET A 20 -41.31 36.88 -39.43
C MET A 20 -40.15 37.85 -39.67
N VAL A 21 -39.12 37.82 -38.82
CA VAL A 21 -37.89 38.61 -38.98
C VAL A 21 -37.14 38.21 -40.26
N GLU A 22 -36.94 36.92 -40.47
CA GLU A 22 -36.29 36.37 -41.67
C GLU A 22 -37.09 36.70 -42.95
N LYS A 23 -38.40 36.49 -42.93
CA LYS A 23 -39.29 36.80 -44.07
C LYS A 23 -39.30 38.28 -44.44
N ARG A 24 -39.20 39.16 -43.44
CA ARG A 24 -39.18 40.62 -43.64
C ARG A 24 -37.84 41.08 -44.20
N TYR A 25 -36.73 40.54 -43.69
CA TYR A 25 -35.40 40.79 -44.23
C TYR A 25 -35.28 40.32 -45.69
N ASP A 26 -35.80 39.13 -46.01
CA ASP A 26 -35.85 38.61 -47.38
C ASP A 26 -36.60 39.52 -48.36
N MET A 27 -37.68 40.16 -47.89
CA MET A 27 -38.44 41.12 -48.69
C MET A 27 -37.58 42.35 -49.02
N TYR A 28 -36.90 42.93 -48.03
CA TYR A 28 -36.01 44.08 -48.23
C TYR A 28 -34.80 43.71 -49.10
N LEU A 29 -34.26 42.50 -48.95
CA LEU A 29 -33.18 42.00 -49.79
C LEU A 29 -33.61 41.87 -51.27
N ARG A 30 -34.84 41.41 -51.52
CA ARG A 30 -35.42 41.36 -52.87
C ARG A 30 -35.65 42.75 -53.44
N GLN A 31 -36.12 43.70 -52.63
CA GLN A 31 -36.33 45.10 -53.02
C GLN A 31 -35.01 45.78 -53.38
N GLU A 32 -33.97 45.60 -52.56
CA GLU A 32 -32.63 46.12 -52.82
C GLU A 32 -32.02 45.53 -54.09
N ARG A 33 -32.17 44.21 -54.31
CA ARG A 33 -31.73 43.56 -55.56
C ARG A 33 -32.45 44.10 -56.80
N ARG A 34 -33.73 44.49 -56.70
CA ARG A 34 -34.47 45.15 -57.79
C ARG A 34 -33.94 46.57 -58.02
N ARG A 35 -33.76 47.34 -56.94
CA ARG A 35 -33.19 48.69 -56.98
C ARG A 35 -31.86 48.72 -57.74
N ARG A 36 -30.90 47.86 -57.38
CA ARG A 36 -29.57 47.81 -58.01
C ARG A 36 -29.64 47.53 -59.52
N ARG A 37 -30.58 46.68 -59.95
CA ARG A 37 -30.81 46.39 -61.38
C ARG A 37 -31.42 47.58 -62.12
N GLU A 38 -32.24 48.38 -61.46
CA GLU A 38 -32.91 49.55 -62.03
C GLU A 38 -31.99 50.78 -62.06
N THR A 39 -31.15 50.99 -61.04
CA THR A 39 -30.23 52.14 -60.95
C THR A 39 -28.86 51.89 -61.57
N GLY A 40 -28.49 50.64 -61.85
CA GLY A 40 -27.16 50.26 -62.34
C GLY A 40 -26.03 50.51 -61.33
N ASP A 41 -26.38 50.80 -60.07
CA ASP A 41 -25.46 51.03 -58.96
C ASP A 41 -25.42 49.77 -58.09
N ASP A 42 -24.28 49.09 -58.08
CA ASP A 42 -24.06 47.86 -57.32
C ASP A 42 -23.83 48.12 -55.82
N ARG A 43 -23.69 49.38 -55.41
CA ARG A 43 -23.50 49.74 -54.00
C ARG A 43 -24.79 49.51 -53.21
N GLU A 44 -24.58 49.01 -51.99
CA GLU A 44 -25.64 48.83 -51.02
C GLU A 44 -26.25 50.16 -50.61
N SER A 45 -27.59 50.25 -50.68
CA SER A 45 -28.31 51.41 -50.15
C SER A 45 -27.96 51.61 -48.67
N PRO A 46 -27.70 52.85 -48.22
CA PRO A 46 -27.52 53.15 -46.79
C PRO A 46 -28.69 52.64 -45.92
N GLU A 47 -29.90 52.66 -46.47
CA GLU A 47 -31.12 52.14 -45.82
C GLU A 47 -31.08 50.62 -45.65
N PHE A 48 -30.62 49.88 -46.66
CA PHE A 48 -30.48 48.43 -46.58
C PHE A 48 -29.33 48.02 -45.63
N ALA A 49 -28.25 48.80 -45.56
CA ALA A 49 -27.18 48.59 -44.61
C ALA A 49 -27.66 48.75 -43.14
N GLU A 50 -28.57 49.70 -42.87
CA GLU A 50 -29.21 49.83 -41.56
C GLU A 50 -30.15 48.64 -41.24
N ILE A 51 -30.91 48.16 -42.23
CA ILE A 51 -31.77 46.97 -42.10
C ILE A 51 -30.92 45.72 -41.78
N THR A 52 -29.79 45.55 -42.46
CA THR A 52 -28.86 44.43 -42.20
C THR A 52 -28.26 44.48 -40.80
N ARG A 53 -27.93 45.67 -40.29
CA ARG A 53 -27.47 45.83 -38.90
C ARG A 53 -28.58 45.50 -37.90
N ALA A 54 -29.81 45.95 -38.14
CA ALA A 54 -30.96 45.65 -37.30
C ALA A 54 -31.24 44.14 -37.23
N TYR A 55 -31.21 43.46 -38.38
CA TYR A 55 -31.40 42.02 -38.49
C TYR A 55 -30.34 41.23 -37.71
N ARG A 56 -29.05 41.53 -37.92
CA ARG A 56 -27.96 40.86 -37.19
C ARG A 56 -28.05 41.08 -35.68
N PHE A 57 -28.41 42.29 -35.28
CA PHE A 57 -28.56 42.63 -33.87
C PHE A 57 -29.69 41.85 -33.19
N ILE A 58 -30.84 41.67 -33.86
CA ILE A 58 -31.95 40.86 -33.34
C ILE A 58 -31.50 39.40 -33.16
N LEU A 59 -30.88 38.80 -34.19
CA LEU A 59 -30.43 37.42 -34.11
C LEU A 59 -29.37 37.20 -33.02
N GLU A 60 -28.43 38.12 -32.87
CA GLU A 60 -27.39 38.02 -31.84
C GLU A 60 -27.99 38.11 -30.43
N GLN A 61 -29.07 38.89 -30.24
CA GLN A 61 -29.76 38.98 -28.96
C GLN A 61 -30.61 37.74 -28.68
N GLU A 62 -31.34 37.23 -29.67
CA GLU A 62 -32.10 35.97 -29.55
C GLU A 62 -31.17 34.80 -29.25
N GLU A 63 -29.99 34.73 -29.89
CA GLU A 63 -28.99 33.69 -29.63
C GLU A 63 -28.39 33.82 -28.23
N LYS A 64 -28.06 35.03 -27.78
CA LYS A 64 -27.58 35.28 -26.41
C LYS A 64 -28.63 34.91 -25.36
N GLN A 65 -29.90 35.21 -25.61
CA GLN A 65 -31.00 34.84 -24.72
C GLN A 65 -31.17 33.32 -24.66
N ALA A 66 -31.22 32.64 -25.81
CA ALA A 66 -31.34 31.19 -25.87
C ALA A 66 -30.17 30.47 -25.17
N VAL A 67 -28.93 30.92 -25.38
CA VAL A 67 -27.75 30.38 -24.67
C VAL A 67 -27.84 30.65 -23.17
N SER A 68 -28.28 31.84 -22.76
CA SER A 68 -28.44 32.17 -21.34
C SER A 68 -29.52 31.34 -20.65
N GLU A 69 -30.64 31.06 -21.32
CA GLU A 69 -31.72 30.22 -20.81
C GLU A 69 -31.29 28.76 -20.65
N LEU A 70 -30.55 28.23 -21.63
CA LEU A 70 -29.96 26.88 -21.55
C LEU A 70 -28.95 26.77 -20.40
N ASN A 71 -28.09 27.78 -20.24
CA ASN A 71 -27.14 27.84 -19.14
C ASN A 71 -27.84 28.00 -17.77
N GLU A 72 -28.93 28.76 -17.69
CA GLU A 72 -29.72 28.92 -16.47
C GLU A 72 -30.49 27.62 -16.12
N GLN A 73 -30.99 26.89 -17.12
CA GLN A 73 -31.61 25.58 -16.91
C GLN A 73 -30.60 24.53 -16.41
N GLN A 74 -29.38 24.50 -16.95
CA GLN A 74 -28.36 23.51 -16.57
C GLN A 74 -27.61 23.89 -15.29
N TYR A 75 -27.24 25.16 -15.12
CA TYR A 75 -26.35 25.64 -14.05
C TYR A 75 -27.00 26.64 -13.09
N GLY A 76 -28.27 27.03 -13.27
CA GLY A 76 -28.97 27.99 -12.41
C GLY A 76 -29.09 27.56 -10.95
N LYS A 77 -29.03 26.25 -10.68
CA LYS A 77 -28.94 25.69 -9.31
C LYS A 77 -27.72 26.23 -8.53
N TYR A 78 -26.64 26.58 -9.24
CA TYR A 78 -25.40 27.07 -8.64
C TYR A 78 -25.38 28.60 -8.43
N LYS A 79 -26.47 29.32 -8.78
CA LYS A 79 -26.64 30.77 -8.59
C LYS A 79 -25.39 31.56 -9.01
N ARG A 80 -24.72 32.25 -8.08
CA ARG A 80 -23.49 33.05 -8.33
C ARG A 80 -22.30 32.24 -8.86
N TYR A 81 -22.35 30.92 -8.80
CA TYR A 81 -21.30 30.02 -9.26
C TYR A 81 -21.63 29.36 -10.60
N ALA A 82 -22.75 29.69 -11.25
CA ALA A 82 -23.15 29.09 -12.52
C ALA A 82 -22.04 29.14 -13.58
N GLY A 83 -21.37 30.29 -13.75
CA GLY A 83 -20.26 30.43 -14.70
C GLY A 83 -18.95 29.75 -14.28
N LEU A 84 -18.78 29.39 -13.01
CA LEU A 84 -17.66 28.54 -12.56
C LEU A 84 -18.01 27.06 -12.76
N ALA A 85 -19.24 26.67 -12.48
CA ALA A 85 -19.74 25.31 -12.68
C ALA A 85 -19.68 24.92 -14.16
N GLU A 86 -20.11 25.79 -15.07
CA GLU A 86 -20.00 25.59 -16.52
C GLU A 86 -18.55 25.36 -16.97
N LYS A 87 -17.61 26.16 -16.46
CA LYS A 87 -16.17 26.04 -16.81
C LYS A 87 -15.55 24.77 -16.25
N ILE A 88 -15.89 24.41 -15.01
CA ILE A 88 -15.39 23.19 -14.37
C ILE A 88 -15.97 21.97 -15.08
N ASP A 89 -17.26 21.99 -15.42
CA ASP A 89 -17.92 20.90 -16.13
C ASP A 89 -17.34 20.71 -17.54
N HIS A 90 -17.09 21.81 -18.25
CA HIS A 90 -16.39 21.77 -19.54
C HIS A 90 -14.96 21.21 -19.39
N PHE A 91 -14.23 21.65 -18.35
CA PHE A 91 -12.88 21.17 -18.07
C PHE A 91 -12.86 19.68 -17.72
N ILE A 92 -13.74 19.22 -16.83
CA ILE A 92 -13.85 17.80 -16.46
C ILE A 92 -14.29 16.97 -17.67
N THR A 93 -15.29 17.40 -18.43
CA THR A 93 -15.79 16.66 -19.59
C THR A 93 -14.73 16.51 -20.68
N TYR A 94 -13.98 17.58 -20.94
CA TYR A 94 -12.94 17.59 -21.98
C TYR A 94 -11.65 16.88 -21.52
N TYR A 95 -11.23 17.07 -20.26
CA TYR A 95 -9.95 16.57 -19.75
C TYR A 95 -10.05 15.36 -18.81
N LYS A 96 -11.23 14.71 -18.68
CA LYS A 96 -11.48 13.62 -17.72
C LYS A 96 -10.36 12.59 -17.60
N TRP A 97 -9.80 12.16 -18.74
CA TRP A 97 -8.72 11.16 -18.77
C TRP A 97 -7.36 11.72 -18.33
N HIS A 98 -7.06 12.98 -18.66
CA HIS A 98 -5.84 13.64 -18.19
C HIS A 98 -5.93 13.99 -16.70
N THR A 99 -7.09 14.42 -16.21
CA THR A 99 -7.31 14.64 -14.77
C THR A 99 -7.21 13.34 -13.97
N LEU A 100 -7.76 12.24 -14.48
CA LEU A 100 -7.67 10.95 -13.81
C LEU A 100 -6.21 10.44 -13.79
N GLY A 101 -5.50 10.57 -14.91
CA GLY A 101 -4.07 10.22 -14.99
C GLY A 101 -3.21 11.07 -14.07
N ALA A 102 -3.43 12.39 -14.01
CA ALA A 102 -2.73 13.28 -13.10
C ALA A 102 -2.99 12.92 -11.64
N LEU A 103 -4.24 12.61 -11.28
CA LEU A 103 -4.60 12.17 -9.93
C LEU A 103 -3.89 10.87 -9.55
N LEU A 104 -3.85 9.88 -10.46
CA LEU A 104 -3.14 8.62 -10.26
C LEU A 104 -1.64 8.84 -10.04
N ILE A 105 -1.01 9.71 -10.85
CA ILE A 105 0.41 10.05 -10.72
C ILE A 105 0.68 10.73 -9.38
N VAL A 106 -0.16 11.68 -8.98
CA VAL A 106 -0.03 12.35 -7.68
C VAL A 106 -0.15 11.34 -6.53
N ALA A 107 -1.11 10.42 -6.59
CA ALA A 107 -1.24 9.36 -5.59
C ALA A 107 -0.01 8.45 -5.51
N LEU A 108 0.54 8.05 -6.67
CA LEU A 108 1.79 7.27 -6.75
C LEU A 108 2.99 8.02 -6.18
N ILE A 109 3.11 9.32 -6.44
CA ILE A 109 4.19 10.16 -5.89
C ILE A 109 4.06 10.27 -4.37
N ILE A 110 2.85 10.55 -3.86
CA ILE A 110 2.60 10.63 -2.41
C ILE A 110 2.96 9.31 -1.73
N TYR A 111 2.50 8.19 -2.30
CA TYR A 111 2.80 6.86 -1.79
C TYR A 111 4.31 6.55 -1.84
N GLY A 112 4.98 6.89 -2.95
CA GLY A 112 6.41 6.69 -3.11
C GLY A 112 7.24 7.53 -2.12
N ILE A 113 6.85 8.78 -1.86
CA ILE A 113 7.51 9.64 -0.86
C ILE A 113 7.33 9.07 0.55
N HIS A 114 6.10 8.66 0.91
CA HIS A 114 5.83 8.05 2.22
C HIS A 114 6.65 6.78 2.42
N SER A 115 6.60 5.86 1.45
CA SER A 115 7.38 4.62 1.49
C SER A 115 8.88 4.88 1.56
N TYR A 116 9.40 5.90 0.86
CA TYR A 116 10.80 6.26 0.91
C TYR A 116 11.23 6.83 2.27
N ILE A 117 10.44 7.72 2.86
CA ILE A 117 10.73 8.30 4.18
C ILE A 117 10.69 7.21 5.25
N GLU A 118 9.63 6.40 5.27
CA GLU A 118 9.45 5.32 6.25
C GLU A 118 10.58 4.31 6.18
N HIS A 119 10.95 3.88 4.96
CA HIS A 119 12.08 2.97 4.77
C HIS A 119 13.41 3.58 5.24
N ARG A 120 13.61 4.89 5.06
CA ARG A 120 14.86 5.55 5.47
C ARG A 120 14.92 5.80 6.97
N GLU A 121 13.81 6.14 7.61
CA GLU A 121 13.71 6.27 9.07
C GLU A 121 13.90 4.91 9.74
N GLU A 122 13.31 3.87 9.18
CA GLU A 122 13.49 2.50 9.63
C GLU A 122 14.94 2.04 9.46
N GLN A 123 15.56 2.27 8.29
CA GLN A 123 16.98 1.97 8.10
C GLN A 123 17.89 2.79 9.02
N ALA A 124 17.60 4.07 9.26
CA ALA A 124 18.39 4.91 10.15
C ALA A 124 18.26 4.46 11.61
N ARG A 125 17.06 4.02 12.03
CA ARG A 125 16.81 3.42 13.33
C ARG A 125 17.54 2.08 13.45
N LEU A 126 17.40 1.18 12.48
CA LEU A 126 18.07 -0.12 12.44
C LEU A 126 19.61 0.02 12.43
N ALA A 127 20.14 1.01 11.71
CA ALA A 127 21.57 1.30 11.66
C ALA A 127 22.09 2.02 12.93
N ALA A 128 21.21 2.63 13.72
CA ALA A 128 21.54 3.23 15.00
C ALA A 128 21.47 2.21 16.16
N LEU A 129 20.82 1.06 15.95
CA LEU A 129 20.85 -0.02 16.93
C LEU A 129 22.24 -0.66 16.95
N PRO A 130 22.71 -1.11 18.13
CA PRO A 130 23.92 -1.89 18.21
C PRO A 130 23.84 -3.14 17.31
N PRO A 131 24.98 -3.65 16.83
CA PRO A 131 25.03 -4.87 16.04
C PRO A 131 24.30 -6.00 16.78
N MET A 132 23.49 -6.74 16.03
CA MET A 132 22.79 -7.91 16.52
C MET A 132 23.77 -9.08 16.70
N ASP A 133 23.79 -9.66 17.90
CA ASP A 133 24.62 -10.83 18.22
C ASP A 133 23.92 -12.13 17.84
N ILE A 134 22.59 -12.17 17.95
CA ILE A 134 21.81 -13.32 17.53
C ILE A 134 20.38 -12.92 17.18
N TYR A 135 19.88 -13.51 16.09
CA TYR A 135 18.47 -13.49 15.74
C TYR A 135 17.88 -14.90 15.90
N GLY A 136 16.80 -15.05 16.66
CA GLY A 136 16.16 -16.33 16.90
C GLY A 136 14.68 -16.33 16.58
N MET A 137 14.14 -17.51 16.26
CA MET A 137 12.70 -17.72 16.17
C MET A 137 12.25 -18.81 17.14
N MET A 138 11.27 -18.50 17.98
CA MET A 138 10.59 -19.44 18.87
C MET A 138 9.35 -19.99 18.15
N LEU A 139 9.37 -21.28 17.80
CA LEU A 139 8.32 -21.94 17.03
C LEU A 139 7.80 -23.16 17.80
N GLY A 140 6.51 -23.18 18.10
CA GLY A 140 5.84 -24.27 18.80
C GLY A 140 4.84 -23.78 19.84
N GLN A 141 4.63 -24.52 20.91
CA GLN A 141 3.72 -24.15 21.99
C GLN A 141 4.47 -23.39 23.10
N PHE A 142 4.78 -22.12 22.82
CA PHE A 142 5.40 -21.20 23.76
C PHE A 142 4.44 -20.05 24.09
N TYR A 143 4.39 -19.64 25.35
CA TYR A 143 3.52 -18.55 25.80
C TYR A 143 4.26 -17.63 26.75
N THR A 144 4.13 -16.32 26.58
CA THR A 144 4.61 -15.33 27.56
C THR A 144 3.70 -15.30 28.78
N GLU A 145 4.14 -14.67 29.86
CA GLU A 145 3.34 -14.52 31.09
C GLU A 145 2.02 -13.78 30.84
N ASP A 146 2.04 -12.79 29.94
CA ASP A 146 0.89 -11.97 29.57
C ASP A 146 0.09 -12.52 28.38
N LEU A 147 0.47 -13.70 27.85
CA LEU A 147 -0.13 -14.36 26.69
C LEU A 147 -0.12 -13.52 25.40
N ASP A 148 0.73 -12.50 25.35
CA ASP A 148 1.09 -11.82 24.12
C ASP A 148 2.20 -12.58 23.38
N MET A 149 2.54 -12.11 22.17
CA MET A 149 3.65 -12.67 21.39
C MET A 149 4.88 -11.74 21.45
N GLU A 150 4.95 -10.86 22.44
CA GLU A 150 6.06 -9.93 22.62
C GLU A 150 7.24 -10.63 23.29
N THR A 151 8.46 -10.35 22.83
CA THR A 151 9.67 -11.09 23.22
C THR A 151 10.66 -10.24 24.01
N ASP A 152 10.43 -8.93 24.17
CA ASP A 152 11.33 -7.97 24.81
C ASP A 152 11.86 -8.44 26.18
N ALA A 153 10.99 -9.04 27.01
CA ALA A 153 11.35 -9.56 28.32
C ALA A 153 12.25 -10.81 28.23
N ILE A 154 12.00 -11.68 27.25
CA ILE A 154 12.81 -12.87 26.99
C ILE A 154 14.17 -12.44 26.43
N GLU A 155 14.20 -11.51 25.48
CA GLU A 155 15.42 -10.94 24.90
C GLU A 155 16.29 -10.30 25.98
N THR A 156 15.69 -9.50 26.86
CA THR A 156 16.40 -8.85 27.98
C THR A 156 16.98 -9.89 28.95
N ALA A 157 16.22 -10.93 29.30
CA ALA A 157 16.69 -12.00 30.16
C ALA A 157 17.86 -12.78 29.50
N MET A 158 17.72 -13.13 28.21
CA MET A 158 18.79 -13.80 27.46
C MET A 158 20.04 -12.93 27.36
N LEU A 159 19.90 -11.63 27.08
CA LEU A 159 21.03 -10.70 27.03
C LEU A 159 21.77 -10.61 28.37
N GLY A 160 21.04 -10.73 29.49
CA GLY A 160 21.62 -10.80 30.83
C GLY A 160 22.58 -11.99 31.05
N HIS A 161 22.45 -13.06 30.27
CA HIS A 161 23.35 -14.22 30.32
C HIS A 161 24.65 -14.01 29.53
N PHE A 162 24.69 -13.01 28.64
CA PHE A 162 25.82 -12.74 27.75
C PHE A 162 26.31 -11.29 27.89
N PRO A 163 27.21 -11.00 28.84
CA PRO A 163 27.66 -9.64 29.11
C PRO A 163 28.40 -8.96 27.95
N ASP A 164 28.94 -9.75 27.02
CA ASP A 164 29.62 -9.25 25.82
C ASP A 164 28.65 -8.98 24.65
N TRP A 165 27.40 -9.41 24.76
CA TRP A 165 26.38 -9.17 23.74
C TRP A 165 25.71 -7.81 23.96
N GLN A 166 25.32 -7.21 22.85
CA GLN A 166 24.65 -5.92 22.81
C GLN A 166 23.18 -6.06 22.42
N ARG A 167 22.82 -7.07 21.62
CA ARG A 167 21.44 -7.24 21.15
C ARG A 167 21.10 -8.68 20.80
N VAL A 168 20.02 -9.16 21.41
CA VAL A 168 19.30 -10.41 21.07
C VAL A 168 17.96 -10.00 20.49
N GLU A 169 17.55 -10.62 19.39
CA GLU A 169 16.26 -10.39 18.75
C GLU A 169 15.56 -11.73 18.57
N LEU A 170 14.31 -11.82 19.02
CA LEU A 170 13.52 -13.04 18.97
C LEU A 170 12.16 -12.75 18.35
N GLU A 171 11.72 -13.63 17.48
CA GLU A 171 10.32 -13.68 17.06
C GLU A 171 9.63 -14.90 17.67
N LEU A 172 8.45 -14.70 18.26
CA LEU A 172 7.64 -15.78 18.81
C LEU A 172 6.43 -16.04 17.91
N LEU A 173 6.27 -17.29 17.48
CA LEU A 173 5.04 -17.77 16.85
C LEU A 173 4.55 -19.04 17.53
N SER A 174 3.41 -18.91 18.21
CA SER A 174 2.72 -20.05 18.81
C SER A 174 1.74 -20.70 17.83
N PHE A 175 1.87 -22.01 17.62
CA PHE A 175 0.95 -22.78 16.76
C PHE A 175 0.89 -24.27 17.13
N SER A 176 -0.09 -24.97 16.58
CA SER A 176 -0.23 -26.43 16.67
C SER A 176 -0.02 -27.07 15.30
N LEU A 177 0.82 -28.10 15.23
CA LEU A 177 0.97 -28.94 14.04
C LEU A 177 -0.28 -29.79 13.76
N GLU A 178 -1.14 -29.96 14.77
CA GLU A 178 -2.47 -30.54 14.65
C GLU A 178 -3.53 -29.43 14.77
N PRO A 179 -3.84 -28.71 13.68
CA PRO A 179 -4.78 -27.60 13.73
C PRO A 179 -6.19 -28.09 14.04
N ARG A 180 -6.86 -27.46 15.03
CA ARG A 180 -8.22 -27.80 15.46
C ARG A 180 -9.23 -26.70 15.16
N SER A 181 -8.75 -25.53 14.77
CA SER A 181 -9.55 -24.36 14.43
C SER A 181 -9.02 -23.67 13.16
N GLU A 182 -9.84 -22.80 12.55
CA GLU A 182 -9.41 -21.96 11.42
C GLU A 182 -8.22 -21.06 11.80
N LEU A 183 -8.17 -20.60 13.06
CA LEU A 183 -7.06 -19.80 13.57
C LEU A 183 -5.76 -20.63 13.62
N ASP A 184 -5.81 -21.89 14.05
CA ASP A 184 -4.63 -22.76 14.07
C ASP A 184 -4.09 -23.01 12.65
N PHE A 185 -4.98 -23.20 11.68
CA PHE A 185 -4.59 -23.31 10.27
C PHE A 185 -3.90 -22.05 9.76
N ALA A 186 -4.43 -20.87 10.10
CA ALA A 186 -3.81 -19.60 9.72
C ALA A 186 -2.43 -19.43 10.36
N MET A 187 -2.25 -19.82 11.63
CA MET A 187 -0.94 -19.77 12.30
C MET A 187 0.06 -20.75 11.70
N LEU A 188 -0.36 -21.96 11.34
CA LEU A 188 0.50 -22.92 10.64
C LEU A 188 0.91 -22.43 9.24
N GLN A 189 0.01 -21.78 8.52
CA GLN A 189 0.32 -21.13 7.24
C GLN A 189 1.33 -19.98 7.43
N LYS A 190 1.16 -19.16 8.48
CA LYS A 190 2.10 -18.11 8.84
C LYS A 190 3.48 -18.70 9.17
N ALA A 191 3.55 -19.76 9.96
CA ALA A 191 4.81 -20.45 10.29
C ALA A 191 5.53 -20.91 9.01
N THR A 192 4.80 -21.54 8.10
CA THR A 192 5.34 -22.00 6.81
C THR A 192 5.87 -20.83 5.96
N ALA A 193 5.16 -19.69 5.94
CA ALA A 193 5.61 -18.51 5.23
C ALA A 193 6.89 -17.93 5.85
N LEU A 194 6.95 -17.81 7.17
CA LEU A 194 8.13 -17.30 7.86
C LEU A 194 9.37 -18.17 7.63
N LEU A 195 9.23 -19.50 7.61
CA LEU A 195 10.36 -20.38 7.28
C LEU A 195 10.97 -20.12 5.89
N ALA A 196 10.16 -19.63 4.95
CA ALA A 196 10.60 -19.31 3.59
C ALA A 196 11.18 -17.90 3.46
N THR A 197 10.74 -16.94 4.27
CA THR A 197 11.14 -15.53 4.18
C THR A 197 12.21 -15.14 5.19
N GLU A 198 12.11 -15.66 6.41
CA GLU A 198 12.99 -15.34 7.52
C GLU A 198 14.22 -16.23 7.56
N LYS A 199 15.32 -15.63 8.00
CA LYS A 199 16.63 -16.28 8.13
C LYS A 199 17.21 -16.05 9.54
N PRO A 200 16.60 -16.62 10.58
CA PRO A 200 17.16 -16.55 11.92
C PRO A 200 18.46 -17.35 12.03
N ASP A 201 19.29 -16.97 12.99
CA ASP A 201 20.50 -17.70 13.34
C ASP A 201 20.16 -18.99 14.09
N ILE A 202 19.13 -18.94 14.96
CA ILE A 202 18.66 -20.08 15.75
C ILE A 202 17.14 -20.29 15.69
N TYR A 203 16.73 -21.52 15.91
CA TYR A 203 15.34 -21.90 16.16
C TYR A 203 15.23 -22.47 17.58
N ILE A 204 14.26 -21.98 18.34
CA ILE A 204 13.90 -22.49 19.66
C ILE A 204 12.57 -23.24 19.49
N LEU A 205 12.59 -24.54 19.81
CA LEU A 205 11.58 -25.49 19.39
C LEU A 205 11.09 -26.33 20.57
N ASP A 206 9.81 -26.70 20.54
CA ASP A 206 9.27 -27.71 21.43
C ASP A 206 9.47 -29.13 20.84
N SER A 207 9.04 -30.15 21.59
CA SER A 207 9.19 -31.56 21.21
C SER A 207 8.47 -31.93 19.91
N GLN A 208 7.37 -31.25 19.57
CA GLN A 208 6.57 -31.56 18.39
C GLN A 208 7.11 -30.86 17.14
N THR A 209 7.57 -29.63 17.32
CA THR A 209 8.01 -28.74 16.24
C THR A 209 9.45 -29.05 15.83
N TYR A 210 10.29 -29.53 16.75
CA TYR A 210 11.66 -29.95 16.44
C TYR A 210 11.77 -30.98 15.30
N PRO A 211 11.11 -32.16 15.36
CA PRO A 211 11.22 -33.14 14.28
C PRO A 211 10.60 -32.64 12.97
N TRP A 212 9.54 -31.83 13.03
CA TRP A 212 8.95 -31.22 11.84
C TRP A 212 9.93 -30.27 11.15
N LEU A 213 10.64 -29.43 11.92
CA LEU A 213 11.60 -28.49 11.35
C LEU A 213 12.87 -29.20 10.88
N ALA A 214 13.33 -30.25 11.57
CA ALA A 214 14.47 -31.06 11.12
C ALA A 214 14.24 -31.67 9.72
N GLN A 215 13.01 -32.12 9.43
CA GLN A 215 12.63 -32.64 8.11
C GLN A 215 12.70 -31.60 6.99
N SER A 216 12.60 -30.30 7.31
CA SER A 216 12.70 -29.23 6.31
C SER A 216 14.12 -29.10 5.72
N GLY A 217 15.14 -29.64 6.38
CA GLY A 217 16.54 -29.52 5.98
C GLY A 217 17.18 -28.15 6.29
N ILE A 218 16.45 -27.24 6.95
CA ILE A 218 16.94 -25.89 7.28
C ILE A 218 17.95 -25.92 8.45
N LEU A 219 17.87 -26.92 9.33
CA LEU A 219 18.74 -27.04 10.49
C LEU A 219 20.13 -27.59 10.13
N LEU A 220 21.14 -27.10 10.85
CA LEU A 220 22.52 -27.57 10.81
C LEU A 220 22.64 -28.90 11.55
N GLU A 221 23.40 -29.84 11.00
CA GLU A 221 23.77 -31.08 11.69
C GLU A 221 24.80 -30.78 12.78
N LEU A 222 24.49 -31.19 14.01
CA LEU A 222 25.27 -30.93 15.20
C LEU A 222 26.10 -32.14 15.67
N ASP A 223 26.06 -33.28 14.97
CA ASP A 223 26.77 -34.51 15.38
C ASP A 223 28.26 -34.29 15.67
N ALA A 224 28.95 -33.52 14.83
CA ALA A 224 30.36 -33.19 15.03
C ALA A 224 30.59 -32.30 16.27
N TYR A 225 29.67 -31.37 16.55
CA TYR A 225 29.75 -30.52 17.74
C TYR A 225 29.42 -31.30 19.01
N VAL A 226 28.44 -32.19 18.95
CA VAL A 226 28.08 -33.13 20.03
C VAL A 226 29.28 -34.03 20.38
N ALA A 227 29.93 -34.63 19.38
CA ALA A 227 31.09 -35.50 19.60
C ALA A 227 32.38 -34.72 19.97
N GLY A 228 32.42 -33.41 19.72
CA GLY A 228 33.56 -32.54 19.96
C GLY A 228 33.28 -31.50 21.04
N ARG A 229 32.90 -30.29 20.60
CA ARG A 229 32.76 -29.07 21.43
C ARG A 229 31.87 -29.27 22.67
N PHE A 230 30.79 -30.05 22.55
CA PHE A 230 29.80 -30.25 23.61
C PHE A 230 29.96 -31.58 24.37
N ALA A 231 30.90 -32.45 23.97
CA ALA A 231 30.97 -33.83 24.46
C ALA A 231 31.10 -33.96 25.99
N SER A 232 31.75 -32.99 26.64
CA SER A 232 31.94 -32.98 28.10
C SER A 232 30.84 -32.26 28.88
N LEU A 233 29.93 -31.58 28.18
CA LEU A 233 28.90 -30.71 28.75
C LEU A 233 27.48 -31.27 28.56
N LEU A 234 27.30 -32.24 27.66
CA LEU A 234 25.98 -32.77 27.31
C LEU A 234 25.45 -33.74 28.37
N PRO A 235 24.29 -33.44 28.98
CA PRO A 235 23.56 -34.42 29.76
C PRO A 235 23.08 -35.58 28.90
N GLU A 236 22.73 -36.69 29.56
CA GLU A 236 22.01 -37.79 28.94
C GLU A 236 20.70 -37.27 28.31
N ASP A 237 20.39 -37.70 27.09
CA ASP A 237 19.22 -37.28 26.29
C ASP A 237 19.14 -35.82 25.83
N ALA A 238 20.15 -34.98 26.10
CA ALA A 238 20.15 -33.57 25.68
C ALA A 238 20.40 -33.35 24.17
N ALA A 239 20.71 -34.42 23.42
CA ALA A 239 20.96 -34.38 21.97
C ALA A 239 19.95 -35.27 21.23
N PRO A 240 18.65 -34.87 21.18
CA PRO A 240 17.62 -35.68 20.54
C PRO A 240 17.89 -35.82 19.05
N LYS A 241 17.89 -37.06 18.55
CA LYS A 241 18.00 -37.31 17.13
C LYS A 241 16.65 -37.08 16.44
N ALA A 242 16.70 -36.54 15.24
CA ALA A 242 15.55 -36.47 14.35
C ALA A 242 15.96 -36.94 12.95
N SER A 243 15.01 -37.53 12.24
CA SER A 243 15.19 -37.83 10.81
C SER A 243 14.96 -36.57 10.00
N GLY A 244 15.90 -36.23 9.11
CA GLY A 244 15.82 -35.02 8.31
C GLY A 244 17.03 -34.83 7.40
N GLY A 245 17.20 -33.60 6.93
CA GLY A 245 18.34 -33.25 6.09
C GLY A 245 18.30 -33.84 4.67
N GLU A 246 19.40 -33.64 3.93
CA GLU A 246 19.50 -34.06 2.52
C GLU A 246 19.78 -35.56 2.36
N GLU A 247 20.42 -36.19 3.36
CA GLU A 247 20.81 -37.61 3.29
C GLU A 247 19.77 -38.59 3.88
N TYR A 248 18.60 -38.11 4.33
CA TYR A 248 17.56 -38.95 4.96
C TYR A 248 18.11 -39.86 6.08
N GLY A 249 18.90 -39.26 6.98
CA GLY A 249 19.52 -39.93 8.14
C GLY A 249 18.96 -39.44 9.48
N GLU A 250 19.23 -40.19 10.55
CA GLU A 250 19.00 -39.72 11.93
C GLU A 250 20.25 -39.00 12.44
N HIS A 251 20.10 -37.68 12.64
CA HIS A 251 21.16 -36.79 13.08
C HIS A 251 20.68 -35.94 14.25
N VAL A 252 21.63 -35.31 14.96
CA VAL A 252 21.31 -34.31 15.96
C VAL A 252 21.19 -32.95 15.26
N TYR A 253 19.99 -32.37 15.23
CA TYR A 253 19.75 -31.05 14.61
C TYR A 253 19.52 -29.93 15.64
N GLY A 254 19.38 -30.30 16.91
CA GLY A 254 19.19 -29.37 18.01
C GLY A 254 19.62 -29.96 19.34
N ILE A 255 19.91 -29.08 20.29
CA ILE A 255 20.29 -29.43 21.66
C ILE A 255 19.16 -29.04 22.60
N ASP A 256 18.72 -29.97 23.41
CA ASP A 256 17.74 -29.73 24.46
C ASP A 256 18.41 -29.06 25.67
N LEU A 257 18.02 -27.82 25.91
CA LEU A 257 18.53 -26.99 27.00
C LEU A 257 17.52 -26.87 28.15
N THR A 258 16.41 -27.61 28.12
CA THR A 258 15.31 -27.51 29.10
C THR A 258 15.80 -27.59 30.55
N SER A 259 16.81 -28.43 30.80
CA SER A 259 17.40 -28.63 32.14
C SER A 259 18.36 -27.52 32.60
N SER A 260 18.69 -26.56 31.75
CA SER A 260 19.56 -25.44 32.11
C SER A 260 18.86 -24.49 33.10
N PRO A 261 19.49 -24.11 34.21
CA PRO A 261 18.89 -23.16 35.15
C PRO A 261 18.63 -21.79 34.50
N LEU A 262 19.46 -21.40 33.53
CA LEU A 262 19.27 -20.16 32.76
C LEU A 262 17.96 -20.16 31.96
N ILE A 263 17.46 -21.33 31.57
CA ILE A 263 16.16 -21.46 30.90
C ILE A 263 15.00 -21.26 31.88
N GLY A 264 15.20 -21.58 33.16
CA GLY A 264 14.24 -21.32 34.23
C GLY A 264 14.07 -19.82 34.54
N GLU A 265 15.05 -18.99 34.20
CA GLU A 265 15.00 -17.53 34.39
C GLU A 265 14.24 -16.80 33.27
N LEU A 266 13.98 -17.45 32.13
CA LEU A 266 13.27 -16.83 31.01
C LEU A 266 11.76 -16.74 31.30
N PRO A 267 11.11 -15.57 31.12
CA PRO A 267 9.69 -15.33 31.38
C PRO A 267 8.80 -15.91 30.26
N VAL A 268 8.90 -17.23 30.05
CA VAL A 268 8.19 -17.96 29.01
C VAL A 268 7.78 -19.34 29.50
N TYR A 269 6.50 -19.66 29.33
CA TYR A 269 5.96 -21.00 29.49
C TYR A 269 6.40 -21.89 28.34
N LYS A 270 6.96 -23.04 28.70
CA LYS A 270 7.61 -23.99 27.80
C LYS A 270 7.55 -25.38 28.42
N GLU A 271 7.28 -26.40 27.59
CA GLU A 271 7.45 -27.80 27.99
C GLU A 271 8.89 -28.25 27.76
N ARG A 272 9.42 -27.93 26.56
CA ARG A 272 10.79 -28.21 26.14
C ARG A 272 11.39 -27.01 25.44
N PHE A 273 12.72 -26.93 25.46
CA PHE A 273 13.51 -25.85 24.89
C PHE A 273 14.68 -26.43 24.08
N ILE A 274 14.36 -26.86 22.86
CA ILE A 274 15.33 -27.45 21.94
C ILE A 274 15.84 -26.37 21.01
N VAL A 275 17.15 -26.10 21.03
CA VAL A 275 17.78 -25.07 20.19
C VAL A 275 18.47 -25.72 18.99
N GLY A 276 17.97 -25.42 17.79
CA GLY A 276 18.62 -25.74 16.52
C GLY A 276 19.30 -24.51 15.92
N ILE A 277 20.36 -24.73 15.15
CA ILE A 277 21.06 -23.67 14.42
C ILE A 277 20.64 -23.73 12.96
N ARG A 278 20.37 -22.59 12.34
CA ARG A 278 20.09 -22.55 10.90
C ARG A 278 21.37 -22.81 10.10
N ARG A 279 21.30 -23.69 9.08
CA ARG A 279 22.47 -24.15 8.32
C ARG A 279 23.25 -23.01 7.63
N ASP A 280 22.56 -21.99 7.12
CA ASP A 280 23.15 -20.84 6.43
C ASP A 280 23.24 -19.58 7.31
N SER A 281 23.23 -19.72 8.64
CA SER A 281 23.42 -18.60 9.57
C SER A 281 24.78 -17.93 9.41
N GLU A 282 24.81 -16.60 9.48
CA GLU A 282 26.05 -15.80 9.47
C GLU A 282 26.69 -15.71 10.88
N ARG A 283 25.98 -16.15 11.93
CA ARG A 283 26.40 -16.05 13.35
C ARG A 283 26.48 -17.41 14.05
N ILE A 284 26.92 -18.45 13.33
CA ILE A 284 27.06 -19.82 13.85
C ILE A 284 27.87 -19.85 15.15
N ASP A 285 28.96 -19.07 15.26
CA ASP A 285 29.78 -19.06 16.47
C ASP A 285 29.02 -18.51 17.69
N ASN A 286 28.19 -17.49 17.52
CA ASN A 286 27.34 -16.95 18.58
C ASN A 286 26.23 -17.94 18.97
N ALA A 287 25.64 -18.62 17.99
CA ALA A 287 24.65 -19.67 18.22
C ALA A 287 25.26 -20.86 18.99
N LEU A 288 26.46 -21.30 18.63
CA LEU A 288 27.20 -22.33 19.36
C LEU A 288 27.60 -21.87 20.76
N HIS A 289 28.01 -20.60 20.90
CA HIS A 289 28.33 -20.00 22.21
C HIS A 289 27.11 -19.96 23.13
N LEU A 290 25.92 -19.68 22.58
CA LEU A 290 24.65 -19.75 23.32
C LEU A 290 24.43 -21.14 23.89
N ILE A 291 24.43 -22.15 23.02
CA ILE A 291 24.21 -23.55 23.42
C ILE A 291 25.24 -23.96 24.49
N GLU A 292 26.53 -23.64 24.26
CA GLU A 292 27.60 -23.98 25.18
C GLU A 292 27.44 -23.35 26.56
N THR A 293 27.03 -22.07 26.60
CA THR A 293 26.83 -21.33 27.85
C THR A 293 25.70 -21.94 28.67
N TYR A 294 24.61 -22.30 28.00
CA TYR A 294 23.46 -22.91 28.64
C TYR A 294 23.75 -24.34 29.12
N LEU A 295 24.51 -25.13 28.36
CA LEU A 295 24.98 -26.44 28.79
C LEU A 295 25.92 -26.35 30.00
N LYS A 296 26.84 -25.39 30.04
CA LYS A 296 27.76 -25.18 31.18
C LYS A 296 27.05 -24.84 32.49
N ALA A 297 25.84 -24.29 32.40
CA ALA A 297 25.04 -23.97 33.57
C ALA A 297 24.32 -25.20 34.16
N ILE A 298 24.26 -26.31 33.42
CA ILE A 298 23.65 -27.56 33.91
C ILE A 298 24.60 -28.17 34.96
N PRO A 299 24.09 -28.51 36.16
CA PRO A 299 24.89 -29.08 37.25
C PRO A 299 25.36 -30.52 37.00
#